data_AF-X1B0L8-F1
#
_entry.id   AF-X1B0L8-F1
#
_cell.length_a   1.000
_cell.length_b   1.000
_cell.length_c   1.000
_cell.angle_alpha   90.00
_cell.angle_beta   90.00
_cell.angle_gamma   90.00
#
_symmetry.space_group_name_H-M   'P 1'
#
loop_
_entity.id
_entity.type
_entity.pdbx_description
1 polymer ?
#
loop_
_entity_poly.entity_id
_entity_poly.type
_entity_poly.pdbx_seq_one_letter_code
_entity_poly.pdbx_strand_id
1 'polypeptide(L)'
;GLTISRISFFGVIGAIVIWFSHPATFILAGIGLSLTLFYLGKKEWKKIGKLLIVYSIWILSFTTFYFISISSLTQNESLLRFWKNGFMPFPPQIKWFSDTFLNILKTQIGLSFFPGIVALIFLIGCISIFLKKKEEFLTLISPIFFTLLASGLKKYPFSGRLLLFIVPIILIFIAEGVEKIGFITYKYSAEKLLPFLVIILVGLLIFNSLISSSFHLIKPRTREEIKPVLSYIKENKQSGDLIYLYYSSRVAFKYYSKSYGFKDNDYIVGVSSRNNPKNYIDDLDKLHGNKRVWILFSHVFLGV
;
A
#
# COMPACT_ATOMS: atom_id res chain seq x y z
N GLY A 1 -7.36 -14.40 33.70
CA GLY A 1 -6.18 -15.06 33.07
C GLY A 1 -6.53 -15.64 31.70
N LEU A 2 -5.57 -16.12 30.92
CA LEU A 2 -5.83 -16.86 29.67
C LEU A 2 -6.58 -18.18 30.01
N THR A 3 -7.89 -18.18 29.82
CA THR A 3 -8.76 -19.37 29.89
C THR A 3 -8.60 -20.21 28.63
N ILE A 4 -8.93 -21.50 28.68
CA ILE A 4 -8.91 -22.38 27.49
C ILE A 4 -9.75 -21.78 26.36
N SER A 5 -10.96 -21.29 26.68
CA SER A 5 -11.83 -20.61 25.70
C SER A 5 -11.13 -19.45 24.98
N ARG A 6 -10.36 -18.60 25.69
CA ARG A 6 -9.61 -17.50 25.07
C ARG A 6 -8.45 -18.00 24.20
N ILE A 7 -7.76 -19.06 24.61
CA ILE A 7 -6.66 -19.66 23.84
C ILE A 7 -7.21 -20.22 22.53
N SER A 8 -8.27 -21.01 22.59
CA SER A 8 -8.94 -21.56 21.39
C SER A 8 -9.45 -20.44 20.49
N PHE A 9 -10.10 -19.42 21.06
CA PHE A 9 -10.60 -18.27 20.31
C PHE A 9 -9.48 -17.52 19.57
N PHE A 10 -8.40 -17.14 20.27
CA PHE A 10 -7.28 -16.42 19.64
C PHE A 10 -6.52 -17.30 18.64
N GLY A 11 -6.34 -18.59 18.94
CA GLY A 11 -5.72 -19.56 18.03
C GLY A 11 -6.49 -19.68 16.72
N VAL A 12 -7.79 -19.95 16.81
CA VAL A 12 -8.66 -20.15 15.64
C VAL A 12 -8.83 -18.87 14.84
N ILE A 13 -9.12 -17.74 15.50
CA ILE A 13 -9.32 -16.46 14.78
C ILE A 13 -8.04 -16.02 14.09
N GLY A 14 -6.90 -16.06 14.78
CA GLY A 14 -5.63 -15.69 14.14
C GLY A 14 -5.29 -16.61 12.97
N ALA A 15 -5.56 -17.92 13.09
CA ALA A 15 -5.39 -18.86 11.98
C ALA A 15 -6.27 -18.51 10.77
N ILE A 16 -7.54 -18.16 11.00
CA ILE A 16 -8.50 -17.80 9.94
C ILE A 16 -8.09 -16.48 9.26
N VAL A 17 -7.78 -15.44 10.02
CA VAL A 17 -7.52 -14.10 9.49
C VAL A 17 -6.30 -14.06 8.53
N ILE A 18 -5.32 -14.95 8.71
CA ILE A 18 -4.18 -15.11 7.78
C ILE A 18 -4.65 -15.37 6.34
N TRP A 19 -5.74 -16.11 6.14
CA TRP A 19 -6.28 -16.43 4.82
C TRP A 19 -7.01 -15.27 4.15
N PHE A 20 -7.44 -14.28 4.93
CA PHE A 20 -8.14 -13.10 4.41
C PHE A 20 -7.20 -11.98 3.99
N SER A 21 -5.96 -11.93 4.53
CA SER A 21 -5.06 -10.80 4.31
C SER A 21 -3.60 -11.16 4.56
N HIS A 22 -2.72 -11.02 3.56
CA HIS A 22 -1.28 -11.24 3.75
C HIS A 22 -0.68 -10.39 4.89
N PRO A 23 -0.97 -9.08 5.01
CA PRO A 23 -0.48 -8.28 6.14
C PRO A 23 -0.89 -8.74 7.53
N ALA A 24 -1.95 -9.55 7.66
CA ALA A 24 -2.37 -10.06 8.96
C ALA A 24 -1.26 -10.85 9.67
N THR A 25 -0.38 -11.51 8.91
CA THR A 25 0.76 -12.25 9.48
C THR A 25 1.71 -11.32 10.22
N PHE A 26 1.95 -10.11 9.71
CA PHE A 26 2.81 -9.11 10.36
C PHE A 26 2.16 -8.52 11.61
N ILE A 27 0.84 -8.28 11.57
CA ILE A 27 0.08 -7.83 12.73
C ILE A 27 0.10 -8.89 13.83
N LEU A 28 -0.21 -10.15 13.51
CA LEU A 28 -0.19 -11.26 14.47
C LEU A 28 1.20 -11.52 15.05
N ALA A 29 2.24 -11.47 14.21
CA ALA A 29 3.63 -11.56 14.66
C ALA A 29 3.99 -10.42 15.62
N GLY A 30 3.55 -9.20 15.33
CA GLY A 30 3.77 -8.05 16.20
C GLY A 30 3.06 -8.18 17.56
N ILE A 31 1.78 -8.54 17.55
CA ILE A 31 1.02 -8.80 18.79
C ILE A 31 1.67 -9.95 19.59
N GLY A 32 2.06 -11.02 18.92
CA GLY A 32 2.74 -12.17 19.55
C GLY A 32 4.04 -11.76 20.23
N LEU A 33 4.89 -10.99 19.54
CA LEU A 33 6.15 -10.48 20.09
C LEU A 33 5.91 -9.58 21.30
N SER A 34 5.00 -8.61 21.18
CA SER A 34 4.69 -7.66 22.26
C SER A 34 4.18 -8.38 23.52
N LEU A 35 3.22 -9.29 23.37
CA LEU A 35 2.68 -10.07 24.48
C LEU A 35 3.76 -10.95 25.12
N THR A 36 4.62 -11.58 24.32
CA THR A 36 5.70 -12.43 24.82
C THR A 36 6.69 -11.62 25.65
N LEU A 37 7.15 -10.47 25.14
CA LEU A 37 8.08 -9.58 25.85
C LEU A 37 7.48 -9.05 27.16
N PHE A 38 6.20 -8.69 27.15
CA PHE A 38 5.49 -8.24 28.34
C PHE A 38 5.43 -9.33 29.42
N TYR A 39 5.03 -10.55 29.06
CA TYR A 39 4.95 -11.65 30.02
C TYR A 39 6.33 -12.15 30.49
N LEU A 40 7.36 -12.05 29.64
CA LEU A 40 8.74 -12.31 30.01
C LEU A 40 9.22 -11.30 31.07
N GLY A 41 8.96 -10.01 30.86
CA GLY A 41 9.30 -8.95 31.83
C GLY A 41 8.62 -9.15 33.19
N LYS A 42 7.38 -9.66 33.18
CA LYS A 42 6.63 -10.01 34.40
C LYS A 42 6.95 -11.40 34.96
N LYS A 43 7.85 -12.16 34.32
CA LYS A 43 8.21 -13.55 34.67
C LYS A 43 6.99 -14.50 34.77
N GLU A 44 5.95 -14.25 33.97
CA GLU A 44 4.70 -15.03 33.98
C GLU A 44 4.78 -16.25 33.02
N TRP A 45 5.71 -17.16 33.28
CA TRP A 45 6.04 -18.31 32.41
C TRP A 45 4.83 -19.18 32.04
N LYS A 46 3.88 -19.37 32.97
CA LYS A 46 2.64 -20.13 32.71
C LYS A 46 1.78 -19.51 31.61
N LYS A 47 1.77 -18.19 31.45
CA LYS A 47 1.04 -17.51 30.38
C LYS A 47 1.77 -17.61 29.05
N ILE A 48 3.10 -17.57 29.06
CA ILE A 48 3.93 -17.79 27.87
C ILE A 48 3.68 -19.18 27.31
N GLY A 49 3.69 -20.22 28.16
CA GLY A 49 3.38 -21.59 27.73
C GLY A 49 2.01 -21.72 27.05
N LYS A 50 0.99 -21.02 27.56
CA LYS A 50 -0.34 -20.95 26.94
C LYS A 50 -0.34 -20.23 25.60
N LEU A 51 0.45 -19.17 25.45
CA LEU A 51 0.59 -18.42 24.21
C LEU A 51 1.34 -19.23 23.15
N LEU A 52 2.31 -20.07 23.53
CA LEU A 52 2.98 -20.96 22.58
C LEU A 52 2.00 -21.87 21.84
N ILE A 53 0.95 -22.36 22.51
CA ILE A 53 -0.12 -23.14 21.86
C ILE A 53 -0.82 -22.32 20.79
N VAL A 54 -1.16 -21.05 21.10
CA VAL A 54 -1.77 -20.12 20.14
C VAL A 54 -0.85 -19.89 18.95
N TYR A 55 0.45 -19.65 19.21
CA TYR A 55 1.44 -19.40 18.17
C TYR A 55 1.68 -20.61 17.28
N SER A 56 1.70 -21.83 17.83
CA SER A 56 1.81 -23.06 17.03
C SER A 56 0.67 -23.18 16.02
N ILE A 57 -0.56 -22.84 16.41
CA ILE A 57 -1.73 -22.84 15.53
C ILE A 57 -1.55 -21.78 14.42
N TRP A 58 -1.10 -20.57 14.77
CA TRP A 58 -0.85 -19.50 13.80
C TRP A 58 0.26 -19.84 12.82
N ILE A 59 1.38 -20.41 13.31
CA ILE A 59 2.51 -20.85 12.48
C ILE A 59 2.06 -21.94 11.52
N LEU A 60 1.32 -22.95 11.99
CA LEU A 60 0.81 -24.01 11.12
C LEU A 60 -0.12 -23.45 10.02
N SER A 61 -1.02 -22.53 10.38
CA SER A 61 -1.89 -21.85 9.40
C SER A 61 -1.08 -21.03 8.39
N PHE A 62 -0.12 -20.23 8.86
CA PHE A 62 0.76 -19.45 8.01
C PHE A 62 1.62 -20.31 7.08
N THR A 63 2.21 -21.40 7.58
CA THR A 63 3.02 -22.32 6.76
C THR A 63 2.16 -22.91 5.64
N THR A 64 0.95 -23.36 5.96
CA THR A 64 0.00 -23.90 4.98
C THR A 64 -0.36 -22.83 3.93
N PHE A 65 -0.70 -21.62 4.38
CA PHE A 65 -1.00 -20.49 3.51
C PHE A 65 0.20 -20.07 2.64
N TYR A 66 1.41 -20.12 3.20
CA TYR A 66 2.64 -19.76 2.50
C TYR A 66 2.88 -20.68 1.32
N PHE A 67 2.81 -22.00 1.52
CA PHE A 67 3.03 -22.96 0.45
C PHE A 67 1.95 -22.92 -0.63
N ILE A 68 0.68 -22.73 -0.24
CA ILE A 68 -0.45 -22.73 -1.17
C ILE A 68 -0.54 -21.43 -1.97
N SER A 69 -0.31 -20.27 -1.34
CA SER A 69 -0.61 -18.96 -1.96
C SER A 69 0.63 -18.10 -2.20
N ILE A 70 1.53 -17.97 -1.22
CA ILE A 70 2.63 -16.97 -1.28
C ILE A 70 3.85 -17.49 -2.04
N SER A 71 4.13 -18.79 -2.01
CA SER A 71 5.34 -19.40 -2.58
C SER A 71 5.51 -19.04 -4.05
N SER A 72 4.45 -19.19 -4.84
CA SER A 72 4.39 -18.88 -6.28
C SER A 72 4.59 -17.39 -6.58
N LEU A 73 4.08 -16.49 -5.72
CA LEU A 73 4.25 -15.04 -5.86
C LEU A 73 5.70 -14.61 -5.59
N THR A 74 6.33 -15.19 -4.56
CA THR A 74 7.70 -14.81 -4.18
C THR A 74 8.77 -15.34 -5.12
N GLN A 75 8.43 -16.29 -5.98
CA GLN A 75 9.32 -16.85 -7.02
C GLN A 75 9.10 -16.22 -8.40
N ASN A 76 8.09 -15.36 -8.55
CA ASN A 76 7.81 -14.71 -9.83
C ASN A 76 8.80 -13.58 -10.11
N GLU A 77 9.72 -13.81 -11.05
CA GLU A 77 10.75 -12.82 -11.42
C GLU A 77 10.17 -11.48 -11.89
N SER A 78 9.06 -11.47 -12.60
CA SER A 78 8.45 -10.23 -13.09
C SER A 78 7.98 -9.35 -11.93
N LEU A 79 7.39 -9.95 -10.87
CA LEU A 79 7.01 -9.22 -9.66
C LEU A 79 8.23 -8.71 -8.89
N LEU A 80 9.28 -9.53 -8.76
CA LEU A 80 10.51 -9.12 -8.09
C LEU A 80 11.19 -7.96 -8.81
N ARG A 81 11.22 -7.97 -10.14
CA ARG A 81 11.76 -6.86 -10.96
C ARG A 81 10.90 -5.61 -10.82
N PHE A 82 9.57 -5.74 -10.84
CA PHE A 82 8.64 -4.62 -10.67
C PHE A 82 8.83 -3.91 -9.31
N TRP A 83 9.00 -4.69 -8.24
CA TRP A 83 9.13 -4.18 -6.88
C TRP A 83 10.57 -3.93 -6.42
N LYS A 84 11.57 -4.02 -7.32
CA LYS A 84 13.01 -3.95 -6.99
C LYS A 84 13.36 -2.79 -6.06
N ASN A 85 12.82 -1.60 -6.31
CA ASN A 85 13.09 -0.37 -5.54
C ASN A 85 12.27 -0.27 -4.23
N GLY A 86 11.29 -1.14 -4.02
CA GLY A 86 10.48 -1.20 -2.81
C GLY A 86 11.01 -2.14 -1.74
N PHE A 87 12.06 -2.93 -2.03
CA PHE A 87 12.70 -3.78 -1.03
C PHE A 87 13.74 -3.00 -0.22
N MET A 88 13.84 -3.33 1.07
CA MET A 88 14.86 -2.75 1.94
C MET A 88 16.25 -3.13 1.43
N PRO A 89 17.16 -2.16 1.22
CA PRO A 89 18.50 -2.45 0.73
C PRO A 89 19.29 -3.21 1.79
N PHE A 90 20.21 -4.07 1.33
CA PHE A 90 21.18 -4.73 2.18
C PHE A 90 22.60 -4.40 1.65
N PRO A 91 23.45 -3.72 2.42
CA PRO A 91 23.24 -3.27 3.81
C PRO A 91 22.18 -2.15 3.96
N PRO A 92 21.53 -2.01 5.13
CA PRO A 92 20.54 -0.97 5.38
C PRO A 92 21.12 0.45 5.25
N GLN A 93 20.35 1.36 4.63
CA GLN A 93 20.78 2.74 4.37
C GLN A 93 19.80 3.74 4.99
N ILE A 94 20.31 4.69 5.81
CA ILE A 94 19.48 5.71 6.49
C ILE A 94 18.63 6.51 5.49
N LYS A 95 19.25 6.90 4.37
CA LYS A 95 18.57 7.64 3.30
C LYS A 95 17.35 6.89 2.75
N TRP A 96 17.45 5.56 2.58
CA TRP A 96 16.33 4.76 2.10
C TRP A 96 15.17 4.78 3.10
N PHE A 97 15.44 4.68 4.41
CA PHE A 97 14.40 4.77 5.43
C PHE A 97 13.74 6.15 5.48
N SER A 98 14.52 7.23 5.40
CA SER A 98 13.97 8.59 5.38
C SER A 98 13.12 8.83 4.14
N ASP A 99 13.61 8.45 2.95
CA ASP A 99 12.91 8.65 1.68
C ASP A 99 11.63 7.81 1.64
N THR A 100 11.69 6.55 2.10
CA THR A 100 10.54 5.66 2.19
C THR A 100 9.50 6.19 3.17
N PHE A 101 9.91 6.64 4.35
CA PHE A 101 8.98 7.18 5.33
C PHE A 101 8.29 8.46 4.83
N LEU A 102 9.05 9.40 4.25
CA LEU A 102 8.48 10.61 3.65
C LEU A 102 7.55 10.28 2.48
N ASN A 103 7.86 9.26 1.69
CA ASN A 103 6.99 8.79 0.62
C ASN A 103 5.68 8.20 1.17
N ILE A 104 5.72 7.51 2.32
CA ILE A 104 4.51 7.00 2.98
C ILE A 104 3.60 8.14 3.41
N LEU A 105 4.16 9.17 4.04
CA LEU A 105 3.41 10.36 4.44
C LEU A 105 2.75 11.03 3.21
N LYS A 106 3.50 11.23 2.12
CA LYS A 106 2.99 11.86 0.91
C LYS A 106 1.92 11.04 0.19
N THR A 107 2.15 9.73 0.01
CA THR A 107 1.39 8.93 -0.96
C THR A 107 0.31 8.05 -0.31
N GLN A 108 0.56 7.45 0.86
CA GLN A 108 -0.43 6.60 1.54
C GLN A 108 -1.33 7.40 2.47
N ILE A 109 -0.77 8.38 3.18
CA ILE A 109 -1.54 9.23 4.09
C ILE A 109 -2.11 10.45 3.36
N GLY A 110 -1.47 10.89 2.27
CA GLY A 110 -1.89 12.08 1.54
C GLY A 110 -1.44 13.37 2.21
N LEU A 111 -0.34 13.36 2.95
CA LEU A 111 0.27 14.55 3.57
C LEU A 111 1.42 15.04 2.70
N SER A 112 1.06 15.60 1.54
CA SER A 112 2.04 16.07 0.54
C SER A 112 2.78 17.34 0.98
N PHE A 113 2.15 18.18 1.79
CA PHE A 113 2.74 19.43 2.27
C PHE A 113 3.52 19.19 3.57
N PHE A 114 4.74 19.75 3.64
CA PHE A 114 5.62 19.70 4.81
C PHE A 114 5.79 18.31 5.46
N PRO A 115 6.10 17.25 4.69
CA PRO A 115 6.24 15.89 5.23
C PRO A 115 7.35 15.79 6.28
N GLY A 116 8.35 16.68 6.25
CA GLY A 116 9.38 16.77 7.29
C GLY A 116 8.83 17.22 8.65
N ILE A 117 7.90 18.16 8.69
CA ILE A 117 7.26 18.61 9.94
C ILE A 117 6.41 17.48 10.51
N VAL A 118 5.61 16.82 9.66
CA VAL A 118 4.81 15.65 10.05
C VAL A 118 5.70 14.53 10.58
N ALA A 119 6.87 14.30 9.96
CA ALA A 119 7.84 13.33 10.44
C ALA A 119 8.38 13.68 11.83
N LEU A 120 8.65 14.96 12.14
CA LEU A 120 9.04 15.40 13.48
C LEU A 120 7.92 15.18 14.50
N ILE A 121 6.67 15.49 14.15
CA ILE A 121 5.50 15.25 15.00
C ILE A 121 5.36 13.74 15.29
N PHE A 122 5.50 12.90 14.26
CA PHE A 122 5.51 11.44 14.43
C PHE A 122 6.60 10.99 15.40
N LEU A 123 7.83 11.49 15.27
CA LEU A 123 8.93 11.15 16.18
C LEU A 123 8.62 11.55 17.63
N ILE A 124 8.04 12.74 17.85
CA ILE A 124 7.61 13.20 19.17
C ILE A 124 6.57 12.23 19.76
N GLY A 125 5.60 11.79 18.96
CA GLY A 125 4.60 10.81 19.38
C GLY A 125 5.21 9.44 19.71
N CYS A 126 6.15 8.95 18.89
CA CYS A 126 6.90 7.74 19.17
C CYS A 126 7.63 7.83 20.52
N ILE A 127 8.34 8.92 20.77
CA ILE A 127 9.06 9.16 22.03
C ILE A 127 8.08 9.24 23.20
N SER A 128 6.95 9.95 23.05
CA SER A 128 5.94 10.11 24.10
C SER A 128 5.32 8.76 24.52
N ILE A 129 4.89 7.93 23.57
CA ILE A 129 4.34 6.60 23.86
C ILE A 129 5.42 5.70 24.43
N PHE A 130 6.64 5.71 23.88
CA PHE A 130 7.74 4.88 24.37
C PHE A 130 8.07 5.16 25.85
N LEU A 131 8.09 6.44 26.24
CA LEU A 131 8.44 6.82 27.61
C LEU A 131 7.32 6.54 28.61
N LYS A 132 6.05 6.71 28.22
CA LYS A 132 4.90 6.52 29.12
C LYS A 132 4.39 5.08 29.14
N LYS A 133 4.40 4.40 28.00
CA LYS A 133 3.63 3.17 27.73
C LYS A 133 4.38 2.23 26.77
N LYS A 134 5.49 1.67 27.26
CA LYS A 134 6.38 0.77 26.48
C LYS A 134 5.65 -0.39 25.81
N GLU A 135 4.64 -0.97 26.44
CA GLU A 135 3.86 -2.10 25.90
C GLU A 135 3.02 -1.70 24.70
N GLU A 136 2.35 -0.55 24.76
CA GLU A 136 1.57 0.00 23.64
C GLU A 136 2.51 0.34 22.48
N PHE A 137 3.66 0.97 22.78
CA PHE A 137 4.70 1.23 21.78
C PHE A 137 5.17 -0.04 21.07
N LEU A 138 5.51 -1.09 21.83
CA LEU A 138 5.97 -2.37 21.27
C LEU A 138 4.91 -3.04 20.40
N THR A 139 3.64 -2.95 20.82
CA THR A 139 2.51 -3.50 20.05
C THR A 139 2.33 -2.76 18.72
N LEU A 140 2.50 -1.43 18.72
CA LEU A 140 2.35 -0.61 17.52
C LEU A 140 3.55 -0.71 16.56
N ILE A 141 4.79 -0.74 17.07
CA ILE A 141 5.98 -0.72 16.21
C ILE A 141 6.31 -2.10 15.62
N SER A 142 5.93 -3.19 16.29
CA SER A 142 6.36 -4.53 15.92
C SER A 142 5.82 -5.03 14.56
N PRO A 143 4.59 -4.72 14.10
CA PRO A 143 4.18 -5.07 12.74
C PRO A 143 5.05 -4.38 11.68
N ILE A 144 5.46 -3.12 11.92
CA ILE A 144 6.35 -2.38 11.01
C ILE A 144 7.71 -3.09 10.94
N PHE A 145 8.24 -3.51 12.08
CA PHE A 145 9.48 -4.27 12.17
C PHE A 145 9.42 -5.59 11.37
N PHE A 146 8.39 -6.41 11.55
CA PHE A 146 8.26 -7.67 10.79
C PHE A 146 8.07 -7.45 9.29
N THR A 147 7.39 -6.36 8.91
CA THR A 147 7.23 -5.99 7.49
C THR A 147 8.58 -5.57 6.88
N LEU A 148 9.40 -4.83 7.63
CA LEU A 148 10.77 -4.49 7.21
C LEU A 148 11.67 -5.72 7.11
N LEU A 149 11.57 -6.66 8.05
CA LEU A 149 12.29 -7.94 7.96
C LEU A 149 11.91 -8.71 6.69
N ALA A 150 10.61 -8.83 6.40
CA ALA A 150 10.13 -9.49 5.18
C ALA A 150 10.60 -8.76 3.91
N SER A 151 10.75 -7.44 3.97
CA SER A 151 11.31 -6.63 2.89
C SER A 151 12.80 -6.85 2.70
N GLY A 152 13.58 -6.93 3.77
CA GLY A 152 15.01 -7.28 3.72
C GLY A 152 15.26 -8.67 3.13
N LEU A 153 14.36 -9.62 3.40
CA LEU A 153 14.38 -10.97 2.82
C LEU A 153 13.84 -11.03 1.38
N LYS A 154 13.50 -9.88 0.78
CA LYS A 154 12.88 -9.76 -0.55
C LYS A 154 11.59 -10.58 -0.71
N LYS A 155 10.86 -10.82 0.38
CA LYS A 155 9.59 -11.57 0.40
C LYS A 155 8.36 -10.66 0.37
N TYR A 156 8.48 -9.43 0.87
CA TYR A 156 7.38 -8.47 0.88
C TYR A 156 7.89 -7.05 0.60
N PRO A 157 7.52 -6.40 -0.52
CA PRO A 157 7.96 -5.05 -0.80
C PRO A 157 7.42 -4.06 0.23
N PHE A 158 8.29 -3.22 0.78
CA PHE A 158 7.91 -2.16 1.70
C PHE A 158 7.60 -0.88 0.89
N SER A 159 6.55 -0.91 0.07
CA SER A 159 6.23 0.22 -0.81
C SER A 159 4.76 0.33 -1.19
N GLY A 160 4.31 1.56 -1.41
CA GLY A 160 3.03 1.89 -2.02
C GLY A 160 1.83 1.32 -1.26
N ARG A 161 0.85 0.80 -2.01
CA ARG A 161 -0.40 0.25 -1.47
C ARG A 161 -0.21 -0.94 -0.52
N LEU A 162 0.95 -1.60 -0.57
CA LEU A 162 1.26 -2.74 0.30
C LEU A 162 1.44 -2.33 1.77
N LEU A 163 1.56 -1.03 2.06
CA LEU A 163 1.76 -0.50 3.42
C LEU A 163 0.50 0.13 4.02
N LEU A 164 -0.66 0.04 3.37
CA LEU A 164 -1.90 0.68 3.86
C LEU A 164 -2.31 0.22 5.27
N PHE A 165 -2.00 -1.02 5.64
CA PHE A 165 -2.30 -1.54 6.97
C PHE A 165 -1.46 -0.92 8.10
N ILE A 166 -0.34 -0.25 7.78
CA ILE A 166 0.51 0.47 8.74
C ILE A 166 0.03 1.92 8.93
N VAL A 167 -0.78 2.47 8.02
CA VAL A 167 -1.27 3.86 8.09
C VAL A 167 -1.95 4.17 9.43
N PRO A 168 -2.87 3.34 9.97
CA PRO A 168 -3.49 3.62 11.27
C PRO A 168 -2.46 3.74 12.40
N ILE A 169 -1.41 2.92 12.38
CA ILE A 169 -0.32 2.94 13.37
C ILE A 169 0.44 4.28 13.30
N ILE A 170 0.78 4.72 12.08
CA ILE A 170 1.47 6.01 11.87
C ILE A 170 0.60 7.17 12.35
N LEU A 171 -0.71 7.13 12.06
CA LEU A 171 -1.65 8.15 12.49
C LEU A 171 -1.79 8.24 14.01
N ILE A 172 -1.77 7.11 14.73
CA ILE A 172 -1.76 7.09 16.20
C ILE A 172 -0.51 7.80 16.75
N PHE A 173 0.67 7.52 16.18
CA PHE A 173 1.88 8.22 16.58
C PHE A 173 1.82 9.72 16.26
N ILE A 174 1.31 10.12 15.10
CA ILE A 174 1.12 11.54 14.76
C ILE A 174 0.16 12.20 15.74
N ALA A 175 -0.96 11.55 16.08
CA ALA A 175 -1.96 12.07 17.00
C ALA A 175 -1.38 12.32 18.41
N GLU A 176 -0.65 11.36 18.98
CA GLU A 176 0.07 11.58 20.25
C GLU A 176 1.09 12.72 20.11
N GLY A 177 1.79 12.81 18.97
CA GLY A 177 2.74 13.89 18.72
C GLY A 177 2.09 15.27 18.81
N VAL A 178 0.94 15.45 18.17
CA VAL A 178 0.13 16.69 18.23
C VAL A 178 -0.32 16.96 19.67
N GLU A 179 -0.85 15.96 20.37
CA GLU A 179 -1.29 16.10 21.77
C GLU A 179 -0.12 16.51 22.67
N LYS A 180 1.04 15.89 22.50
CA LYS A 180 2.22 16.17 23.34
C LYS A 180 2.77 17.57 23.11
N ILE A 181 2.78 18.05 21.85
CA ILE A 181 3.13 19.43 21.52
C ILE A 181 2.15 20.38 22.22
N GLY A 182 0.85 20.13 22.10
CA GLY A 182 -0.18 20.90 22.81
C GLY A 182 0.06 20.95 24.33
N PHE A 183 0.32 19.80 24.96
CA PHE A 183 0.58 19.76 26.40
C PHE A 183 1.83 20.57 26.80
N ILE A 184 2.93 20.46 26.06
CA ILE A 184 4.17 21.21 26.35
C ILE A 184 3.92 22.71 26.17
N THR A 185 3.30 23.12 25.07
CA THR A 185 3.02 24.54 24.81
C THR A 185 2.09 25.12 25.87
N TYR A 186 1.09 24.36 26.37
CA TYR A 186 0.20 24.81 27.43
C TYR A 186 0.95 25.06 28.74
N LYS A 187 1.88 24.16 29.08
CA LYS A 187 2.64 24.24 30.33
C LYS A 187 3.60 25.43 30.38
N TYR A 188 4.10 25.90 29.23
CA TYR A 188 5.19 26.88 29.15
C TYR A 188 4.83 28.21 28.46
N SER A 189 3.60 28.38 27.95
CA SER A 189 3.22 29.55 27.14
C SER A 189 1.83 30.09 27.53
N ALA A 190 1.58 31.39 27.28
CA ALA A 190 0.33 32.06 27.64
C ALA A 190 -0.92 31.35 27.05
N GLU A 191 -1.92 31.11 27.90
CA GLU A 191 -3.10 30.24 27.69
C GLU A 191 -3.91 30.50 26.41
N LYS A 192 -3.73 31.65 25.75
CA LYS A 192 -4.54 32.11 24.61
C LYS A 192 -4.08 31.62 23.22
N LEU A 193 -2.81 31.22 23.03
CA LEU A 193 -2.29 30.82 21.71
C LEU A 193 -2.40 29.32 21.43
N LEU A 194 -2.75 28.52 22.45
CA LEU A 194 -2.72 27.07 22.38
C LEU A 194 -3.76 26.45 21.44
N PRO A 195 -5.05 26.82 21.51
CA PRO A 195 -6.06 26.22 20.63
C PRO A 195 -5.73 26.54 19.17
N PHE A 196 -5.18 27.73 18.91
CA PHE A 196 -4.83 28.19 17.59
C PHE A 196 -3.71 27.35 16.96
N LEU A 197 -2.65 27.02 17.70
CA LEU A 197 -1.53 26.21 17.18
C LEU A 197 -1.96 24.77 16.87
N VAL A 198 -2.77 24.16 17.74
CA VAL A 198 -3.32 22.81 17.50
C VAL A 198 -4.30 22.84 16.32
N ILE A 199 -5.17 23.85 16.24
CA ILE A 199 -6.09 24.03 15.09
C ILE A 199 -5.31 24.23 13.80
N ILE A 200 -4.19 24.97 13.80
CA ILE A 200 -3.32 25.10 12.62
C ILE A 200 -2.70 23.76 12.25
N LEU A 201 -2.15 23.01 13.20
CA LEU A 201 -1.53 21.71 12.92
C LEU A 201 -2.55 20.70 12.37
N VAL A 202 -3.72 20.60 13.01
CA VAL A 202 -4.83 19.75 12.55
C VAL A 202 -5.33 20.26 11.19
N GLY A 203 -5.47 21.57 11.03
CA GLY A 203 -5.81 22.23 9.78
C GLY A 203 -4.85 21.83 8.67
N LEU A 204 -3.54 21.94 8.88
CA LEU A 204 -2.49 21.54 7.92
C LEU A 204 -2.57 20.06 7.54
N LEU A 205 -2.85 19.18 8.51
CA LEU A 205 -2.98 17.74 8.25
C LEU A 205 -4.19 17.42 7.38
N ILE A 206 -5.31 18.11 7.58
CA ILE A 206 -6.56 17.84 6.86
C ILE A 206 -6.63 18.65 5.55
N PHE A 207 -5.93 19.79 5.46
CA PHE A 207 -5.99 20.76 4.36
C PHE A 207 -5.73 20.13 2.99
N ASN A 208 -4.68 19.30 2.87
CA ASN A 208 -4.38 18.65 1.59
C ASN A 208 -5.50 17.70 1.16
N SER A 209 -5.99 16.88 2.09
CA SER A 209 -7.07 15.92 1.84
C SER A 209 -8.37 16.65 1.48
N LEU A 210 -8.70 17.74 2.17
CA LEU A 210 -9.86 18.57 1.87
C LEU A 210 -9.77 19.20 0.48
N ILE A 211 -8.66 19.86 0.15
CA ILE A 211 -8.50 20.51 -1.16
C ILE A 211 -8.51 19.48 -2.28
N SER A 212 -7.74 18.40 -2.15
CA SER A 212 -7.66 17.39 -3.21
C SER A 212 -9.02 16.71 -3.41
N SER A 213 -9.73 16.39 -2.33
CA SER A 213 -11.05 15.76 -2.43
C SER A 213 -12.08 16.72 -3.01
N SER A 214 -12.13 17.97 -2.55
CA SER A 214 -13.04 19.00 -3.08
C SER A 214 -12.76 19.32 -4.55
N PHE A 215 -11.49 19.40 -4.93
CA PHE A 215 -11.10 19.59 -6.32
C PHE A 215 -11.61 18.43 -7.20
N HIS A 216 -11.53 17.19 -6.71
CA HIS A 216 -11.99 16.02 -7.46
C HIS A 216 -13.51 15.81 -7.48
N LEU A 217 -14.26 16.44 -6.58
CA LEU A 217 -15.73 16.54 -6.69
C LEU A 217 -16.13 17.40 -7.88
N ILE A 218 -15.39 18.49 -8.14
CA ILE A 218 -15.68 19.43 -9.24
C ILE A 218 -15.05 18.96 -10.55
N LYS A 219 -13.82 18.43 -10.50
CA LYS A 219 -13.09 17.86 -11.63
C LYS A 219 -12.78 16.38 -11.36
N PRO A 220 -13.72 15.48 -11.69
CA PRO A 220 -13.51 14.04 -11.55
C PRO A 220 -12.19 13.62 -12.20
N ARG A 221 -11.51 12.64 -11.57
CA ARG A 221 -10.24 12.12 -12.09
C ARG A 221 -10.47 11.36 -13.39
N THR A 222 -10.33 12.04 -14.52
CA THR A 222 -10.29 11.43 -15.84
C THR A 222 -8.83 11.19 -16.22
N ARG A 223 -8.34 9.95 -16.03
CA ARG A 223 -6.97 9.58 -16.41
C ARG A 223 -6.92 8.67 -17.64
N GLU A 224 -7.77 7.65 -17.66
CA GLU A 224 -7.71 6.57 -18.65
C GLU A 224 -9.12 6.22 -19.14
N GLU A 225 -9.94 7.24 -19.38
CA GLU A 225 -11.33 7.08 -19.83
C GLU A 225 -11.38 6.54 -21.25
N ILE A 226 -11.60 5.24 -21.38
CA ILE A 226 -11.70 4.58 -22.69
C ILE A 226 -13.08 4.80 -23.33
N LYS A 227 -14.12 5.08 -22.54
CA LYS A 227 -15.51 5.22 -23.01
C LYS A 227 -15.68 6.28 -24.10
N PRO A 228 -15.17 7.52 -23.96
CA PRO A 228 -15.31 8.53 -25.01
C PRO A 228 -14.59 8.12 -26.31
N VAL A 229 -13.44 7.43 -26.19
CA VAL A 229 -12.70 6.93 -27.35
C VAL A 229 -13.50 5.84 -28.08
N LEU A 230 -14.16 4.93 -27.34
CA LEU A 230 -15.02 3.91 -27.93
C LEU A 230 -16.26 4.50 -28.59
N SER A 231 -16.91 5.50 -27.96
CA SER A 231 -18.01 6.24 -28.58
C SER A 231 -17.57 6.86 -29.90
N TYR A 232 -16.43 7.55 -29.89
CA TYR A 232 -15.90 8.22 -31.08
C TYR A 232 -15.59 7.24 -32.22
N ILE A 233 -14.93 6.12 -31.91
CA ILE A 233 -14.67 5.09 -32.92
C ILE A 233 -15.99 4.54 -33.45
N LYS A 234 -16.96 4.22 -32.58
CA LYS A 234 -18.25 3.66 -33.01
C LYS A 234 -19.00 4.59 -33.97
N GLU A 235 -19.01 5.89 -33.71
CA GLU A 235 -19.71 6.89 -34.52
C GLU A 235 -19.01 7.18 -35.86
N ASN A 236 -17.68 7.01 -35.93
CA ASN A 236 -16.88 7.40 -37.09
C ASN A 236 -16.32 6.22 -37.90
N LYS A 237 -16.44 4.98 -37.39
CA LYS A 237 -15.96 3.76 -38.06
C LYS A 237 -16.76 3.49 -39.34
N GLN A 238 -16.04 3.14 -40.40
CA GLN A 238 -16.59 2.75 -41.70
C GLN A 238 -16.39 1.24 -41.93
N SER A 239 -17.13 0.69 -42.89
CA SER A 239 -16.95 -0.71 -43.31
C SER A 239 -15.54 -0.91 -43.88
N GLY A 240 -14.80 -1.88 -43.35
CA GLY A 240 -13.41 -2.16 -43.73
C GLY A 240 -12.34 -1.49 -42.85
N ASP A 241 -12.73 -0.68 -41.87
CA ASP A 241 -11.79 -0.13 -40.88
C ASP A 241 -11.25 -1.20 -39.94
N LEU A 242 -9.95 -1.13 -39.68
CA LEU A 242 -9.26 -1.96 -38.70
C LEU A 242 -9.02 -1.19 -37.39
N ILE A 243 -9.15 -1.87 -36.25
CA ILE A 243 -8.81 -1.31 -34.94
C ILE A 243 -7.55 -2.01 -34.44
N TYR A 244 -6.49 -1.26 -34.18
CA TYR A 244 -5.28 -1.73 -33.51
C TYR A 244 -5.27 -1.23 -32.07
N LEU A 245 -5.18 -2.17 -31.12
CA LEU A 245 -5.13 -1.87 -29.70
C LEU A 245 -3.68 -1.93 -29.21
N TYR A 246 -3.21 -0.85 -28.60
CA TYR A 246 -2.00 -0.93 -27.78
C TYR A 246 -2.20 -2.01 -26.71
N TYR A 247 -1.20 -2.85 -26.48
CA TYR A 247 -1.35 -4.06 -25.68
C TYR A 247 -1.89 -3.82 -24.26
N SER A 248 -1.57 -2.67 -23.67
CA SER A 248 -2.05 -2.30 -22.32
C SER A 248 -3.51 -1.87 -22.32
N SER A 249 -4.04 -1.42 -23.46
CA SER A 249 -5.45 -1.06 -23.64
C SER A 249 -6.38 -2.27 -23.67
N ARG A 250 -5.84 -3.47 -23.94
CA ARG A 250 -6.62 -4.69 -24.18
C ARG A 250 -7.65 -4.97 -23.10
N VAL A 251 -7.27 -4.84 -21.82
CA VAL A 251 -8.15 -5.20 -20.70
C VAL A 251 -9.33 -4.24 -20.61
N ALA A 252 -9.06 -2.93 -20.63
CA ALA A 252 -10.09 -1.90 -20.61
C ALA A 252 -11.00 -1.99 -21.85
N PHE A 253 -10.42 -2.20 -23.03
CA PHE A 253 -11.18 -2.35 -24.27
C PHE A 253 -12.09 -3.57 -24.22
N LYS A 254 -11.56 -4.74 -23.86
CA LYS A 254 -12.33 -5.99 -23.81
C LYS A 254 -13.52 -5.87 -22.86
N TYR A 255 -13.35 -5.22 -21.71
CA TYR A 255 -14.43 -5.01 -20.76
C TYR A 255 -15.59 -4.19 -21.35
N TYR A 256 -15.31 -3.11 -22.08
CA TYR A 256 -16.33 -2.24 -22.65
C TYR A 256 -16.78 -2.62 -24.08
N SER A 257 -16.00 -3.43 -24.80
CA SER A 257 -16.21 -3.78 -26.21
C SER A 257 -17.66 -4.18 -26.53
N LYS A 258 -18.23 -5.09 -25.73
CA LYS A 258 -19.61 -5.59 -25.88
C LYS A 258 -20.66 -4.50 -25.75
N SER A 259 -20.53 -3.60 -24.77
CA SER A 259 -21.47 -2.49 -24.56
C SER A 259 -21.48 -1.49 -25.73
N TYR A 260 -20.37 -1.41 -26.47
CA TYR A 260 -20.24 -0.55 -27.64
C TYR A 260 -20.45 -1.27 -28.97
N GLY A 261 -20.73 -2.59 -28.95
CA GLY A 261 -21.04 -3.40 -30.13
C GLY A 261 -19.83 -3.95 -30.88
N PHE A 262 -18.63 -3.89 -30.30
CA PHE A 262 -17.43 -4.49 -30.87
C PHE A 262 -17.36 -5.99 -30.57
N LYS A 263 -16.92 -6.79 -31.55
CA LYS A 263 -16.67 -8.23 -31.47
C LYS A 263 -15.17 -8.51 -31.39
N ASP A 264 -14.80 -9.72 -30.93
CA ASP A 264 -13.40 -10.11 -30.77
C ASP A 264 -12.60 -10.12 -32.09
N ASN A 265 -13.27 -10.22 -33.25
CA ASN A 265 -12.64 -10.17 -34.57
C ASN A 265 -12.51 -8.76 -35.15
N ASP A 266 -13.00 -7.73 -34.47
CA ASP A 266 -13.00 -6.35 -34.99
C ASP A 266 -11.69 -5.61 -34.71
N TYR A 267 -10.74 -6.23 -34.00
CA TYR A 267 -9.50 -5.58 -33.58
C TYR A 267 -8.29 -6.53 -33.55
N ILE A 268 -7.11 -5.93 -33.68
CA ILE A 268 -5.80 -6.57 -33.49
C ILE A 268 -5.18 -6.03 -32.21
N VAL A 269 -4.61 -6.90 -31.39
CA VAL A 269 -3.86 -6.51 -30.20
C VAL A 269 -2.39 -6.43 -30.57
N GLY A 270 -1.78 -5.27 -30.35
CA GLY A 270 -0.36 -5.05 -30.57
C GLY A 270 0.54 -5.82 -29.60
N VAL A 271 1.82 -5.92 -29.95
CA VAL A 271 2.84 -6.58 -29.13
C VAL A 271 3.12 -5.85 -27.80
N SER A 272 3.57 -6.59 -26.79
CA SER A 272 4.09 -6.02 -25.55
C SER A 272 5.61 -5.90 -25.62
N SER A 273 6.13 -4.75 -26.04
CA SER A 273 7.57 -4.55 -26.25
C SER A 273 8.11 -3.23 -25.67
N ARG A 274 7.72 -2.90 -24.43
CA ARG A 274 8.14 -1.63 -23.79
C ARG A 274 9.66 -1.41 -23.76
N ASN A 275 10.45 -2.47 -23.70
CA ASN A 275 11.91 -2.39 -23.62
C ASN A 275 12.60 -2.26 -25.00
N ASN A 276 11.86 -2.46 -26.09
CA ASN A 276 12.41 -2.36 -27.44
C ASN A 276 11.38 -1.65 -28.35
N PRO A 277 11.49 -0.32 -28.50
CA PRO A 277 10.59 0.49 -29.32
C PRO A 277 10.52 0.05 -30.79
N LYS A 278 11.61 -0.50 -31.34
CA LYS A 278 11.67 -0.95 -32.74
C LYS A 278 10.61 -2.00 -33.04
N ASN A 279 10.38 -2.93 -32.11
CA ASN A 279 9.35 -3.96 -32.30
C ASN A 279 7.93 -3.38 -32.39
N TYR A 280 7.65 -2.20 -31.82
CA TYR A 280 6.35 -1.55 -32.04
C TYR A 280 6.22 -1.00 -33.46
N ILE A 281 7.33 -0.50 -34.03
CA ILE A 281 7.37 -0.04 -35.41
C ILE A 281 7.13 -1.24 -36.33
N ASP A 282 7.90 -2.32 -36.14
CA ASP A 282 7.76 -3.55 -36.93
C ASP A 282 6.33 -4.16 -36.83
N ASP A 283 5.64 -3.98 -35.69
CA ASP A 283 4.26 -4.45 -35.50
C ASP A 283 3.23 -3.54 -36.18
N LEU A 284 3.45 -2.23 -36.17
CA LEU A 284 2.64 -1.26 -36.91
C LEU A 284 2.83 -1.39 -38.42
N ASP A 285 4.02 -1.77 -38.88
CA ASP A 285 4.31 -1.97 -40.31
C ASP A 285 3.44 -3.10 -40.90
N LYS A 286 3.01 -4.07 -40.10
CA LYS A 286 2.06 -5.12 -40.52
C LYS A 286 0.68 -4.58 -40.89
N LEU A 287 0.37 -3.34 -40.50
CA LEU A 287 -0.89 -2.69 -40.80
C LEU A 287 -0.85 -1.98 -42.16
N HIS A 288 0.31 -1.91 -42.82
CA HIS A 288 0.42 -1.40 -44.19
C HIS A 288 -0.49 -2.18 -45.16
N GLY A 289 -1.12 -1.45 -46.08
CA GLY A 289 -2.10 -2.00 -47.03
C GLY A 289 -3.56 -1.87 -46.59
N ASN A 290 -3.83 -1.56 -45.32
CA ASN A 290 -5.17 -1.20 -44.86
C ASN A 290 -5.48 0.25 -45.24
N LYS A 291 -6.71 0.51 -45.73
CA LYS A 291 -7.13 1.86 -46.14
C LYS A 291 -7.18 2.83 -44.96
N ARG A 292 -7.72 2.38 -43.83
CA ARG A 292 -7.88 3.18 -42.60
C ARG A 292 -7.75 2.30 -41.37
N VAL A 293 -6.94 2.76 -40.42
CA VAL A 293 -6.66 2.03 -39.16
C VAL A 293 -6.81 2.98 -37.97
N TRP A 294 -7.57 2.55 -36.98
CA TRP A 294 -7.72 3.23 -35.70
C TRP A 294 -6.72 2.68 -34.70
N ILE A 295 -5.83 3.52 -34.17
CA ILE A 295 -4.83 3.10 -33.18
C ILE A 295 -5.27 3.57 -31.80
N LEU A 296 -5.69 2.64 -30.94
CA LEU A 296 -6.22 2.93 -29.61
C LEU A 296 -5.18 2.71 -28.53
N PHE A 297 -4.82 3.80 -27.85
CA PHE A 297 -3.94 3.81 -26.70
C PHE A 297 -4.68 4.13 -25.41
N SER A 298 -4.48 3.29 -24.40
CA SER A 298 -4.74 3.57 -22.98
C SER A 298 -3.68 2.86 -22.14
N HIS A 299 -3.53 3.29 -20.88
CA HIS A 299 -2.44 2.82 -20.01
C HIS A 299 -1.05 3.00 -20.65
N VAL A 300 -0.84 4.14 -21.32
CA VAL A 300 0.42 4.46 -21.98
C VAL A 300 1.46 4.72 -20.91
N PHE A 301 2.47 3.88 -20.87
CA PHE A 301 3.62 4.10 -20.02
C PHE A 301 4.62 4.98 -20.78
N LEU A 302 4.61 6.27 -20.49
CA LEU A 302 5.70 7.17 -20.88
C LEU A 302 6.88 6.80 -19.98
N GLY A 303 7.93 6.20 -20.56
CA GLY A 303 9.15 5.89 -19.82
C GLY A 303 9.71 7.15 -19.18
N VAL A 304 10.15 7.02 -17.91
CA VAL A 304 11.01 8.00 -17.25
C VAL A 304 12.46 7.58 -17.46
#